data_AF-A0A2E5V9Q9-F1
#
_entry.id   AF-A0A2E5V9Q9-F1
#
_cell.length_a   1.000
_cell.length_b   1.000
_cell.length_c   1.000
_cell.angle_alpha   90.00
_cell.angle_beta   90.00
_cell.angle_gamma   90.00
#
_symmetry.space_group_name_H-M   'P 1'
#
loop_
_entity.id
_entity.type
_entity.pdbx_description
1 polymer ?
#
loop_
_entity_poly.entity_id
_entity_poly.type
_entity_poly.pdbx_seq_one_letter_code
_entity_poly.pdbx_strand_id
1 'polypeptide(L)'
;MQNKFTLSHDDEINGIRTLPEDLKKQASELIVNRQGTTDRSFMRTESFLGFVAPNKNYQLTLDGMIPISNSLANPLPSPVKPQSTILSGKWKREIDLTADNANILGGNGSYILPKNYKSLDIPIVKTTAEHLAYYNCMLVPIGDTLCFDGEANMPVTITSVGEDYVEDYLLNPLGGGGAYLEIHDRPHFHMPIERNAAGYLIIGKNNDNNLGEVSAFKVPFGYGIYMGKWVIHSDAHLIGRYMVTYSITPSYSTVIVRDQSGKIAKVRFIL
;
A
#
# COMPACT_ATOMS: atom_id res chain seq x y z
N MET A 1 -3.34 7.68 -46.64
CA MET A 1 -3.32 6.68 -45.56
C MET A 1 -2.83 7.38 -44.30
N GLN A 2 -3.75 7.84 -43.45
CA GLN A 2 -3.41 8.39 -42.14
C GLN A 2 -3.17 7.22 -41.19
N ASN A 3 -1.91 6.96 -40.82
CA ASN A 3 -1.62 6.16 -39.65
C ASN A 3 -2.01 7.00 -38.42
N LYS A 4 -3.23 6.79 -37.92
CA LYS A 4 -3.56 7.09 -36.53
C LYS A 4 -2.72 6.15 -35.68
N PHE A 5 -1.59 6.65 -35.18
CA PHE A 5 -0.98 6.06 -33.99
C PHE A 5 -1.94 6.33 -32.84
N THR A 6 -2.85 5.40 -32.58
CA THR A 6 -3.47 5.25 -31.26
C THR A 6 -2.35 4.83 -30.32
N LEU A 7 -1.82 5.78 -29.55
CA LEU A 7 -1.07 5.46 -28.34
C LEU A 7 -2.01 4.64 -27.45
N SER A 8 -1.62 3.43 -27.06
CA SER A 8 -2.32 2.74 -25.97
C SER A 8 -2.10 3.55 -24.70
N HIS A 9 -3.04 3.50 -23.75
CA HIS A 9 -2.91 4.15 -22.44
C HIS A 9 -1.58 3.81 -21.74
N ASP A 10 -0.98 2.67 -22.07
CA ASP A 10 0.31 2.19 -21.54
C ASP A 10 1.53 2.98 -22.04
N ASP A 11 1.43 3.69 -23.17
CA ASP A 11 2.56 4.44 -23.74
C ASP A 11 2.70 5.87 -23.17
N GLU A 12 1.72 6.33 -22.39
CA GLU A 12 1.71 7.67 -21.77
C GLU A 12 2.51 7.71 -20.45
N ILE A 13 2.71 6.58 -19.78
CA ILE A 13 3.41 6.53 -18.49
C ILE A 13 4.89 6.21 -18.69
N ASN A 14 5.73 7.16 -18.29
CA ASN A 14 7.18 7.05 -18.38
C ASN A 14 7.69 5.79 -17.65
N GLY A 15 8.64 5.08 -18.28
CA GLY A 15 9.40 3.98 -17.68
C GLY A 15 8.91 2.56 -17.97
N ILE A 16 7.67 2.36 -18.45
CA ILE A 16 7.10 1.01 -18.71
C ILE A 16 7.97 0.20 -19.68
N ARG A 17 8.50 0.84 -20.72
CA ARG A 17 9.34 0.17 -21.74
C ARG A 17 10.62 -0.44 -21.18
N THR A 18 11.09 0.04 -20.03
CA THR A 18 12.30 -0.43 -19.34
C THR A 18 12.05 -1.61 -18.38
N LEU A 19 10.79 -1.92 -18.10
CA LEU A 19 10.42 -3.03 -17.24
C LEU A 19 10.71 -4.39 -17.90
N PRO A 20 10.94 -5.45 -17.11
CA PRO A 20 11.02 -6.81 -17.63
C PRO A 20 9.65 -7.27 -18.17
N GLU A 21 9.66 -8.27 -19.05
CA GLU A 21 8.46 -8.70 -19.80
C GLU A 21 7.32 -9.22 -18.90
N ASP A 22 7.64 -9.80 -17.75
CA ASP A 22 6.65 -10.23 -16.76
C ASP A 22 5.86 -9.05 -16.19
N LEU A 23 6.53 -7.92 -15.93
CA LEU A 23 5.90 -6.69 -15.46
C LEU A 23 5.19 -5.92 -16.57
N LYS A 24 5.73 -5.90 -17.79
CA LYS A 24 5.06 -5.27 -18.94
C LYS A 24 3.70 -5.91 -19.22
N LYS A 25 3.61 -7.24 -19.12
CA LYS A 25 2.34 -7.98 -19.30
C LYS A 25 1.28 -7.65 -18.24
N GLN A 26 1.72 -7.17 -17.08
CA GLN A 26 0.87 -6.79 -15.95
C GLN A 26 0.68 -5.27 -15.85
N ALA A 27 1.28 -4.48 -16.74
CA ALA A 27 1.38 -3.04 -16.59
C ALA A 27 0.00 -2.39 -16.47
N SER A 28 -0.98 -2.79 -17.29
CA SER A 28 -2.34 -2.28 -17.25
C SER A 28 -3.04 -2.48 -15.90
N GLU A 29 -2.71 -3.55 -15.17
CA GLU A 29 -3.26 -3.85 -13.84
C GLU A 29 -2.47 -3.14 -12.72
N LEU A 30 -1.17 -2.93 -12.93
CA LEU A 30 -0.28 -2.22 -12.00
C LEU A 30 -0.45 -0.69 -12.07
N ILE A 31 -1.02 -0.17 -13.15
CA ILE A 31 -1.34 1.25 -13.32
C ILE A 31 -2.62 1.56 -12.53
N VAL A 32 -2.45 2.17 -11.37
CA VAL A 32 -3.57 2.79 -10.64
C VAL A 32 -3.96 4.09 -11.33
N ASN A 33 -5.22 4.25 -11.74
CA ASN A 33 -5.77 5.50 -12.27
C ASN A 33 -7.18 5.76 -11.74
N ARG A 34 -7.26 6.14 -10.47
CA ARG A 34 -8.52 6.39 -9.76
C ARG A 34 -8.84 7.87 -9.74
N GLN A 35 -10.10 8.21 -10.01
CA GLN A 35 -10.60 9.57 -10.05
C GLN A 35 -11.96 9.65 -9.34
N GLY A 36 -12.06 10.55 -8.35
CA GLY A 36 -13.30 10.90 -7.67
C GLY A 36 -14.01 12.07 -8.34
N THR A 37 -14.87 12.75 -7.59
CA THR A 37 -15.73 13.81 -8.12
C THR A 37 -15.03 15.15 -8.31
N THR A 38 -13.87 15.35 -7.67
CA THR A 38 -13.09 16.59 -7.72
C THR A 38 -11.70 16.35 -8.29
N ASP A 39 -11.08 17.37 -8.89
CA ASP A 39 -9.72 17.29 -9.44
C ASP A 39 -8.65 16.96 -8.39
N ARG A 40 -8.97 17.15 -7.11
CA ARG A 40 -8.10 16.83 -5.96
C ARG A 40 -8.40 15.47 -5.33
N SER A 41 -9.37 14.72 -5.85
CA SER A 41 -9.71 13.38 -5.40
C SER A 41 -9.20 12.35 -6.40
N PHE A 42 -7.95 11.91 -6.25
CA PHE A 42 -7.37 10.92 -7.16
C PHE A 42 -6.33 10.05 -6.45
N MET A 43 -6.05 8.90 -7.05
CA MET A 43 -4.86 8.11 -6.79
C MET A 43 -4.35 7.61 -8.13
N ARG A 44 -3.14 8.02 -8.53
CA ARG A 44 -2.64 7.81 -9.90
C ARG A 44 -1.18 7.39 -9.90
N THR A 45 -0.86 6.43 -10.75
CA THR A 45 0.53 6.08 -11.08
C THR A 45 1.05 7.13 -12.06
N GLU A 46 2.10 7.85 -11.69
CA GLU A 46 2.71 8.90 -12.52
C GLU A 46 3.84 8.36 -13.39
N SER A 47 4.62 7.41 -12.87
CA SER A 47 5.79 6.87 -13.58
C SER A 47 6.27 5.56 -12.98
N PHE A 48 6.97 4.77 -13.78
CA PHE A 48 7.79 3.64 -13.35
C PHE A 48 9.25 4.07 -13.29
N LEU A 49 9.88 3.93 -12.12
CA LEU A 49 11.31 4.21 -11.91
C LEU A 49 12.20 3.01 -12.22
N GLY A 50 11.60 1.81 -12.30
CA GLY A 50 12.29 0.57 -12.55
C GLY A 50 11.58 -0.59 -11.86
N PHE A 51 12.35 -1.56 -11.41
CA PHE A 51 11.84 -2.73 -10.70
C PHE A 51 12.85 -3.26 -9.69
N VAL A 52 12.34 -3.96 -8.69
CA VAL A 52 13.12 -4.78 -7.78
C VAL A 52 12.91 -6.25 -8.10
N ALA A 53 13.97 -7.03 -7.97
CA ALA A 53 13.98 -8.46 -8.24
C ALA A 53 14.20 -9.23 -6.93
N PRO A 54 13.67 -10.47 -6.83
CA PRO A 54 13.87 -11.35 -5.70
C PRO A 54 15.33 -11.47 -5.24
N ASN A 55 15.55 -11.38 -3.94
CA ASN A 55 16.84 -11.67 -3.28
C ASN A 55 18.02 -10.82 -3.80
N LYS A 56 17.73 -9.61 -4.30
CA LYS A 56 18.76 -8.62 -4.67
C LYS A 56 18.77 -7.47 -3.68
N ASN A 57 19.96 -6.93 -3.47
CA ASN A 57 20.17 -5.75 -2.65
C ASN A 57 20.08 -4.49 -3.49
N TYR A 58 19.46 -3.47 -2.92
CA TYR A 58 19.28 -2.15 -3.53
C TYR A 58 19.68 -1.07 -2.53
N GLN A 59 20.27 0.01 -3.02
CA GLN A 59 20.37 1.26 -2.28
C GLN A 59 19.11 2.10 -2.54
N LEU A 60 18.50 2.60 -1.47
CA LEU A 60 17.36 3.51 -1.56
C LEU A 60 17.81 4.93 -1.94
N THR A 61 17.23 5.52 -2.99
CA THR A 61 17.44 6.92 -3.38
C THR A 61 16.11 7.62 -3.64
N LEU A 62 16.11 8.94 -3.86
CA LEU A 62 14.90 9.65 -4.30
C LEU A 62 14.47 9.28 -5.73
N ASP A 63 15.41 8.82 -6.55
CA ASP A 63 15.20 8.50 -7.96
C ASP A 63 14.86 7.02 -8.20
N GLY A 64 14.82 6.20 -7.14
CA GLY A 64 14.44 4.80 -7.21
C GLY A 64 15.27 3.91 -6.29
N MET A 65 15.43 2.67 -6.71
CA MET A 65 16.18 1.63 -5.99
C MET A 65 17.31 1.14 -6.88
N ILE A 66 18.56 1.44 -6.52
CA ILE A 66 19.73 1.17 -7.35
C ILE A 66 20.33 -0.19 -6.95
N PRO A 67 20.46 -1.17 -7.86
CA PRO A 67 21.06 -2.46 -7.53
C PRO A 67 22.51 -2.33 -7.03
N ILE A 68 22.86 -3.07 -5.98
CA ILE A 68 24.21 -3.09 -5.41
C ILE A 68 24.68 -4.53 -5.14
N SER A 69 25.99 -4.78 -5.30
CA SER A 69 26.54 -6.15 -5.31
C SER A 69 27.06 -6.63 -3.95
N ASN A 70 27.37 -5.72 -3.00
CA ASN A 70 28.20 -6.04 -1.82
C ASN A 70 27.74 -5.36 -0.51
N SER A 71 26.43 -5.20 -0.31
CA SER A 71 25.88 -4.69 0.96
C SER A 71 24.75 -5.59 1.43
N LEU A 72 24.72 -5.89 2.72
CA LEU A 72 23.62 -6.59 3.35
C LEU A 72 22.60 -5.57 3.84
N ALA A 73 21.32 -5.91 3.72
CA ALA A 73 20.28 -5.14 4.40
C ALA A 73 20.50 -5.16 5.91
N ASN A 74 20.19 -4.05 6.57
CA ASN A 74 20.28 -3.97 8.02
C ASN A 74 19.29 -4.97 8.65
N PRO A 75 19.71 -5.72 9.69
CA PRO A 75 18.79 -6.60 10.40
C PRO A 75 17.68 -5.79 11.08
N LEU A 76 16.52 -6.41 11.26
CA LEU A 76 15.45 -5.84 12.07
C LEU A 76 15.96 -5.59 13.51
N PRO A 77 15.70 -4.40 14.10
CA PRO A 77 16.00 -4.18 15.50
C PRO A 77 15.10 -5.05 16.39
N SER A 78 15.42 -5.10 17.68
CA SER A 78 14.55 -5.77 18.66
C SER A 78 13.17 -5.08 18.67
N PRO A 79 12.08 -5.85 18.49
CA PRO A 79 10.76 -5.25 18.34
C PRO A 79 10.24 -4.67 19.65
N VAL A 80 9.64 -3.48 19.58
CA VAL A 80 8.89 -2.87 20.67
C VAL A 80 7.43 -2.80 20.27
N LYS A 81 6.53 -3.37 21.07
CA LYS A 81 5.10 -3.35 20.78
C LYS A 81 4.57 -1.91 20.87
N PRO A 82 4.01 -1.35 19.78
CA PRO A 82 3.35 -0.06 19.85
C PRO A 82 1.93 -0.18 20.40
N GLN A 83 1.30 0.95 20.74
CA GLN A 83 -0.13 1.00 20.97
C GLN A 83 -0.85 0.56 19.70
N SER A 84 -1.76 -0.41 19.79
CA SER A 84 -2.45 -0.99 18.64
C SER A 84 -3.93 -1.20 18.90
N THR A 85 -4.72 -1.20 17.83
CA THR A 85 -6.12 -1.63 17.86
C THR A 85 -6.19 -3.11 17.53
N ILE A 86 -6.79 -3.91 18.42
CA ILE A 86 -7.14 -5.30 18.14
C ILE A 86 -8.34 -5.34 17.20
N LEU A 87 -8.19 -6.07 16.11
CA LEU A 87 -9.23 -6.31 15.12
C LEU A 87 -10.22 -7.38 15.62
N SER A 88 -11.09 -7.03 16.57
CA SER A 88 -12.08 -7.94 17.17
C SER A 88 -13.35 -8.18 16.32
N GLY A 89 -13.47 -7.53 15.16
CA GLY A 89 -14.51 -7.78 14.16
C GLY A 89 -14.34 -9.10 13.41
N LYS A 90 -15.21 -9.34 12.42
CA LYS A 90 -15.19 -10.55 11.59
C LYS A 90 -14.54 -10.26 10.24
N TRP A 91 -13.41 -10.89 9.95
CA TRP A 91 -12.75 -10.86 8.65
C TRP A 91 -13.41 -11.86 7.70
N LYS A 92 -14.30 -11.40 6.82
CA LYS A 92 -14.93 -12.24 5.78
C LYS A 92 -14.13 -12.14 4.49
N ARG A 93 -13.50 -13.24 4.10
CA ARG A 93 -12.68 -13.32 2.87
C ARG A 93 -13.51 -13.48 1.60
N GLU A 94 -14.74 -13.96 1.72
CA GLU A 94 -15.64 -14.12 0.58
C GLU A 94 -15.87 -12.78 -0.10
N ILE A 95 -15.62 -12.73 -1.40
CA ILE A 95 -15.76 -11.53 -2.22
C ILE A 95 -17.26 -11.21 -2.32
N ASP A 96 -17.67 -10.07 -1.75
CA ASP A 96 -19.03 -9.57 -1.83
C ASP A 96 -19.14 -8.30 -2.70
N LEU A 97 -18.00 -7.73 -3.11
CA LEU A 97 -17.91 -6.54 -3.97
C LEU A 97 -16.98 -6.78 -5.16
N THR A 98 -17.56 -6.70 -6.35
CA THR A 98 -16.87 -6.65 -7.64
C THR A 98 -17.10 -5.28 -8.26
N ALA A 99 -16.48 -4.25 -7.70
CA ALA A 99 -16.40 -2.95 -8.37
C ALA A 99 -15.07 -2.92 -9.14
N ASP A 100 -15.13 -2.73 -10.46
CA ASP A 100 -14.00 -2.90 -11.39
C ASP A 100 -12.76 -2.03 -11.07
N ASN A 101 -12.86 -1.06 -10.17
CA ASN A 101 -11.79 -0.12 -9.81
C ASN A 101 -11.40 -0.10 -8.31
N ALA A 102 -11.98 -0.97 -7.47
CA ALA A 102 -11.79 -0.89 -6.01
C ALA A 102 -10.45 -1.47 -5.52
N ASN A 103 -9.86 -2.44 -6.23
CA ASN A 103 -8.59 -3.07 -5.87
C ASN A 103 -7.86 -3.59 -7.12
N ILE A 104 -6.52 -3.52 -7.14
CA ILE A 104 -5.69 -4.10 -8.20
C ILE A 104 -5.59 -5.63 -8.13
N LEU A 105 -5.92 -6.24 -6.98
CA LEU A 105 -5.85 -7.69 -6.79
C LEU A 105 -7.14 -8.43 -7.20
N GLY A 106 -8.24 -7.70 -7.47
CA GLY A 106 -9.52 -8.26 -7.89
C GLY A 106 -10.69 -7.83 -6.98
N GLY A 107 -11.29 -8.78 -6.27
CA GLY A 107 -12.49 -8.55 -5.45
C GLY A 107 -12.20 -8.27 -3.98
N ASN A 108 -13.15 -7.62 -3.31
CA ASN A 108 -13.03 -7.31 -1.88
C ASN A 108 -14.02 -8.15 -1.07
N GLY A 109 -13.54 -8.68 0.06
CA GLY A 109 -14.40 -9.15 1.14
C GLY A 109 -14.78 -8.02 2.09
N SER A 110 -15.25 -8.39 3.28
CA SER A 110 -15.75 -7.43 4.27
C SER A 110 -15.18 -7.70 5.66
N TYR A 111 -14.63 -6.66 6.29
CA TYR A 111 -14.31 -6.65 7.71
C TYR A 111 -15.47 -6.03 8.49
N ILE A 112 -16.26 -6.88 9.13
CA ILE A 112 -17.46 -6.45 9.86
C ILE A 112 -17.09 -6.07 11.28
N LEU A 113 -17.29 -4.80 11.63
CA LEU A 113 -17.03 -4.28 12.96
C LEU A 113 -17.89 -4.96 14.04
N PRO A 114 -17.43 -4.96 15.31
CA PRO A 114 -18.24 -5.41 16.44
C PRO A 114 -19.55 -4.61 16.58
N LYS A 115 -20.52 -5.18 17.31
CA LYS A 115 -21.81 -4.53 17.54
C LYS A 115 -21.63 -3.16 18.18
N ASN A 116 -22.36 -2.16 17.66
CA ASN A 116 -22.35 -0.75 18.07
C ASN A 116 -21.12 0.08 17.66
N TYR A 117 -20.13 -0.50 16.97
CA TYR A 117 -19.02 0.26 16.41
C TYR A 117 -19.42 0.84 15.05
N LYS A 118 -19.21 2.14 14.86
CA LYS A 118 -19.45 2.86 13.59
C LYS A 118 -18.17 3.19 12.83
N SER A 119 -17.03 3.00 13.47
CA SER A 119 -15.71 3.27 12.92
C SER A 119 -14.69 2.27 13.45
N LEU A 120 -13.64 2.06 12.66
CA LEU A 120 -12.40 1.43 13.11
C LEU A 120 -11.45 2.54 13.57
N ASP A 121 -11.27 2.66 14.87
CA ASP A 121 -10.36 3.65 15.44
C ASP A 121 -8.97 3.02 15.59
N ILE A 122 -7.94 3.64 15.01
CA ILE A 122 -6.57 3.14 14.96
C ILE A 122 -5.64 4.16 15.61
N PRO A 123 -4.82 3.77 16.61
CA PRO A 123 -3.89 4.68 17.25
C PRO A 123 -2.80 5.13 16.30
N ILE A 124 -2.50 6.42 16.34
CA ILE A 124 -1.34 7.03 15.69
C ILE A 124 -0.14 6.78 16.59
N VAL A 125 0.89 6.16 16.02
CA VAL A 125 2.10 5.78 16.75
C VAL A 125 3.29 6.51 16.15
N LYS A 126 4.24 6.91 17.00
CA LYS A 126 5.54 7.38 16.55
C LYS A 126 6.21 6.33 15.68
N THR A 127 6.58 6.70 14.46
CA THR A 127 7.34 5.84 13.55
C THR A 127 8.77 5.68 14.05
N THR A 128 9.10 4.50 14.58
CA THR A 128 10.47 4.09 14.93
C THR A 128 10.76 2.73 14.32
N ALA A 129 12.04 2.39 14.19
CA ALA A 129 12.45 1.11 13.63
C ALA A 129 11.96 -0.07 14.49
N GLU A 130 11.94 0.09 15.82
CA GLU A 130 11.51 -0.93 16.78
C GLU A 130 10.00 -1.18 16.74
N HIS A 131 9.19 -0.12 16.60
CA HIS A 131 7.74 -0.24 16.43
C HIS A 131 7.38 -0.93 15.11
N LEU A 132 8.11 -0.62 14.03
CA LEU A 132 7.90 -1.26 12.73
C LEU A 132 8.38 -2.72 12.75
N ALA A 133 9.49 -3.02 13.42
CA ALA A 133 10.00 -4.38 13.57
C ALA A 133 9.00 -5.30 14.28
N TYR A 134 8.18 -4.78 15.20
CA TYR A 134 7.10 -5.55 15.82
C TYR A 134 6.13 -6.16 14.80
N TYR A 135 5.95 -5.49 13.66
CA TYR A 135 5.11 -5.89 12.54
C TYR A 135 5.90 -6.50 11.37
N ASN A 136 7.15 -6.92 11.56
CA ASN A 136 8.00 -7.42 10.46
C ASN A 136 8.22 -6.38 9.35
N CYS A 137 8.38 -5.11 9.73
CA CYS A 137 8.63 -3.99 8.83
C CYS A 137 9.96 -3.31 9.16
N MET A 138 10.61 -2.72 8.14
CA MET A 138 11.86 -1.98 8.28
C MET A 138 11.64 -0.50 7.99
N LEU A 139 12.23 0.37 8.82
CA LEU A 139 12.40 1.79 8.50
C LEU A 139 13.75 1.96 7.79
N VAL A 140 13.73 2.35 6.52
CA VAL A 140 14.92 2.41 5.66
C VAL A 140 15.23 3.86 5.33
N PRO A 141 16.31 4.47 5.84
CA PRO A 141 16.70 5.81 5.42
C PRO A 141 17.21 5.82 3.98
N ILE A 142 17.10 6.96 3.30
CA ILE A 142 17.75 7.16 2.01
C ILE A 142 19.27 6.94 2.16
N GLY A 143 19.86 6.21 1.22
CA GLY A 143 21.25 5.81 1.22
C GLY A 143 21.50 4.41 1.81
N ASP A 144 20.55 3.86 2.57
CA ASP A 144 20.65 2.52 3.13
C ASP A 144 20.27 1.41 2.14
N THR A 145 20.60 0.19 2.54
CA THR A 145 20.36 -1.03 1.76
C THR A 145 19.04 -1.69 2.15
N LEU A 146 18.27 -2.12 1.15
CA LEU A 146 17.11 -2.98 1.29
C LEU A 146 17.20 -4.21 0.38
N CYS A 147 16.57 -5.30 0.80
CA CYS A 147 16.45 -6.53 0.05
C CYS A 147 14.98 -6.94 0.03
N PHE A 148 14.48 -7.34 -1.14
CA PHE A 148 13.12 -7.84 -1.28
C PHE A 148 13.12 -9.37 -1.26
N ASP A 149 12.52 -9.93 -0.22
CA ASP A 149 12.35 -11.37 0.01
C ASP A 149 11.20 -11.99 -0.83
N GLY A 150 10.76 -11.31 -1.89
CA GLY A 150 9.68 -11.75 -2.78
C GLY A 150 10.08 -12.85 -3.77
N GLU A 151 9.11 -13.33 -4.54
CA GLU A 151 9.31 -14.41 -5.54
C GLU A 151 9.15 -13.94 -7.00
N ALA A 152 8.79 -12.66 -7.21
CA ALA A 152 8.67 -12.08 -8.53
C ALA A 152 9.27 -10.67 -8.55
N ASN A 153 9.52 -10.15 -9.75
CA ASN A 153 9.84 -8.74 -9.91
C ASN A 153 8.65 -7.90 -9.45
N MET A 154 8.93 -6.72 -8.88
CA MET A 154 7.91 -5.74 -8.51
C MET A 154 8.30 -4.39 -9.09
N PRO A 155 7.37 -3.67 -9.74
CA PRO A 155 7.66 -2.33 -10.22
C PRO A 155 7.96 -1.39 -9.05
N VAL A 156 8.87 -0.45 -9.28
CA VAL A 156 9.02 0.73 -8.43
C VAL A 156 8.32 1.86 -9.16
N THR A 157 7.25 2.40 -8.58
CA THR A 157 6.45 3.48 -9.18
C THR A 157 6.51 4.74 -8.35
N ILE A 158 6.15 5.86 -8.96
CA ILE A 158 5.64 7.04 -8.25
C ILE A 158 4.12 7.02 -8.34
N THR A 159 3.47 7.03 -7.19
CA THR A 159 2.02 7.13 -7.05
C THR A 159 1.67 8.42 -6.32
N SER A 160 0.70 9.15 -6.86
CA SER A 160 0.26 10.45 -6.39
C SER A 160 -1.17 10.36 -5.89
N VAL A 161 -1.39 10.81 -4.65
CA VAL A 161 -2.69 10.74 -3.98
C VAL A 161 -3.16 12.15 -3.61
N GLY A 162 -4.34 12.51 -4.09
CA GLY A 162 -4.93 13.82 -3.86
C GLY A 162 -5.53 13.99 -2.45
N GLU A 163 -5.60 15.23 -1.98
CA GLU A 163 -6.05 15.58 -0.62
C GLU A 163 -7.49 15.13 -0.31
N ASP A 164 -8.36 15.15 -1.32
CA ASP A 164 -9.78 14.83 -1.16
C ASP A 164 -10.07 13.34 -1.45
N TYR A 165 -9.05 12.54 -1.77
CA TYR A 165 -9.20 11.14 -2.22
C TYR A 165 -10.02 10.27 -1.25
N VAL A 166 -9.81 10.44 0.05
CA VAL A 166 -10.48 9.62 1.07
C VAL A 166 -11.99 9.87 1.08
N GLU A 167 -12.43 11.13 1.10
CA GLU A 167 -13.85 11.44 1.25
C GLU A 167 -14.59 11.34 -0.10
N ASP A 168 -13.99 11.80 -1.20
CA ASP A 168 -14.67 11.91 -2.49
C ASP A 168 -14.58 10.65 -3.37
N TYR A 169 -13.56 9.81 -3.16
CA TYR A 169 -13.40 8.54 -3.87
C TYR A 169 -13.50 7.33 -2.93
N LEU A 170 -12.63 7.21 -1.93
CA LEU A 170 -12.48 5.98 -1.13
C LEU A 170 -13.78 5.64 -0.38
N LEU A 171 -14.38 6.62 0.31
CA LEU A 171 -15.62 6.44 1.07
C LEU A 171 -16.89 6.56 0.23
N ASN A 172 -16.78 6.85 -1.07
CA ASN A 172 -17.90 6.91 -1.98
C ASN A 172 -18.32 5.48 -2.39
N PRO A 173 -19.60 5.08 -2.19
CA PRO A 173 -20.10 3.77 -2.60
C PRO A 173 -19.95 3.47 -4.11
N LEU A 174 -19.96 4.51 -4.96
CA LEU A 174 -19.75 4.38 -6.41
C LEU A 174 -18.27 4.49 -6.81
N GLY A 175 -17.40 4.84 -5.87
CA GLY A 175 -15.94 4.90 -6.04
C GLY A 175 -15.25 3.70 -5.41
N GLY A 176 -14.45 3.95 -4.38
CA GLY A 176 -13.69 2.91 -3.66
C GLY A 176 -14.55 1.99 -2.78
N GLY A 177 -15.78 2.39 -2.46
CA GLY A 177 -16.72 1.53 -1.73
C GLY A 177 -16.39 1.31 -0.24
N GLY A 178 -15.39 2.02 0.29
CA GLY A 178 -14.96 2.04 1.68
C GLY A 178 -13.44 1.93 1.87
N ALA A 179 -12.96 2.22 3.07
CA ALA A 179 -11.56 1.96 3.44
C ALA A 179 -11.30 0.46 3.51
N TYR A 180 -10.10 0.02 3.10
CA TYR A 180 -9.70 -1.38 3.13
C TYR A 180 -8.58 -1.68 4.11
N LEU A 181 -8.50 -2.97 4.48
CA LEU A 181 -7.30 -3.62 5.02
C LEU A 181 -6.92 -4.75 4.07
N GLU A 182 -5.62 -4.92 3.85
CA GLU A 182 -5.08 -5.91 2.93
C GLU A 182 -4.01 -6.76 3.60
N ILE A 183 -3.90 -8.03 3.20
CA ILE A 183 -2.83 -8.93 3.59
C ILE A 183 -2.52 -9.88 2.43
N HIS A 184 -1.24 -10.07 2.10
CA HIS A 184 -0.82 -10.95 1.01
C HIS A 184 0.64 -11.39 1.14
N ASP A 185 1.05 -12.33 0.28
CA ASP A 185 2.37 -12.96 0.29
C ASP A 185 3.50 -12.16 -0.37
N ARG A 186 3.21 -10.93 -0.79
CA ARG A 186 4.20 -10.02 -1.40
C ARG A 186 4.62 -8.93 -0.43
N PRO A 187 5.92 -8.57 -0.38
CA PRO A 187 6.38 -7.43 0.40
C PRO A 187 5.99 -6.12 -0.30
N HIS A 188 5.73 -5.08 0.48
CA HIS A 188 5.41 -3.72 0.00
C HIS A 188 6.45 -2.71 0.46
N PHE A 189 6.50 -1.57 -0.21
CA PHE A 189 7.37 -0.47 0.15
C PHE A 189 6.67 0.86 -0.12
N HIS A 190 6.75 1.80 0.80
CA HIS A 190 6.22 3.15 0.65
C HIS A 190 7.23 4.17 1.18
N MET A 191 7.57 5.17 0.36
CA MET A 191 8.42 6.29 0.75
C MET A 191 7.87 7.61 0.18
N PRO A 192 7.62 8.65 0.99
CA PRO A 192 7.27 9.96 0.47
C PRO A 192 8.46 10.55 -0.28
N ILE A 193 8.22 11.03 -1.50
CA ILE A 193 9.25 11.72 -2.31
C ILE A 193 9.20 13.24 -2.15
N GLU A 194 8.28 13.74 -1.32
CA GLU A 194 8.11 15.16 -1.00
C GLU A 194 7.85 15.40 0.50
N ARG A 195 8.18 16.59 0.99
CA ARG A 195 8.15 16.91 2.43
C ARG A 195 6.73 17.15 2.97
N ASN A 196 5.83 17.58 2.10
CA ASN A 196 4.43 17.86 2.40
C ASN A 196 3.54 16.62 2.33
N ALA A 197 4.09 15.46 1.94
CA ALA A 197 3.37 14.19 2.01
C ALA A 197 2.82 13.95 3.43
N ALA A 198 1.58 13.51 3.47
CA ALA A 198 0.77 13.43 4.68
C ALA A 198 -0.02 12.13 4.72
N GLY A 199 -0.90 12.02 5.72
CA GLY A 199 -1.69 10.82 5.94
C GLY A 199 -0.95 9.76 6.75
N TYR A 200 -1.54 8.56 6.77
CA TYR A 200 -1.06 7.45 7.58
C TYR A 200 -1.08 6.14 6.79
N LEU A 201 0.02 5.40 6.91
CA LEU A 201 0.10 4.01 6.51
C LEU A 201 -0.37 3.15 7.69
N ILE A 202 -1.41 2.36 7.48
CA ILE A 202 -1.87 1.39 8.48
C ILE A 202 -0.99 0.15 8.34
N ILE A 203 -0.45 -0.34 9.45
CA ILE A 203 0.42 -1.53 9.51
C ILE A 203 -0.03 -2.40 10.67
N GLY A 204 -0.05 -3.71 10.46
CA GLY A 204 -0.49 -4.67 11.44
C GLY A 204 0.02 -6.08 11.19
N LYS A 205 -0.34 -6.98 12.10
CA LYS A 205 -0.08 -8.41 11.99
C LYS A 205 -1.16 -9.21 12.70
N ASN A 206 -1.20 -10.51 12.47
CA ASN A 206 -1.89 -11.42 13.39
C ASN A 206 -1.02 -11.63 14.63
N ASN A 207 -1.60 -11.47 15.82
CA ASN A 207 -0.95 -11.77 17.08
C ASN A 207 -0.98 -13.29 17.38
N ASP A 208 -0.38 -13.70 18.50
CA ASP A 208 -0.28 -15.11 18.90
C ASP A 208 -1.64 -15.81 19.10
N ASN A 209 -2.71 -15.02 19.28
CA ASN A 209 -4.09 -15.51 19.37
C ASN A 209 -4.82 -15.52 18.01
N ASN A 210 -4.10 -15.34 16.90
CA ASN A 210 -4.64 -15.20 15.54
C ASN A 210 -5.64 -14.04 15.38
N LEU A 211 -5.54 -13.01 16.23
CA LEU A 211 -6.30 -11.77 16.06
C LEU A 211 -5.40 -10.73 15.40
N GLY A 212 -5.91 -10.05 14.37
CA GLY A 212 -5.22 -8.93 13.77
C GLY A 212 -5.03 -7.79 14.79
N GLU A 213 -3.91 -7.09 14.72
CA GLU A 213 -3.69 -5.85 15.46
C GLU A 213 -3.01 -4.83 14.56
N VAL A 214 -3.49 -3.59 14.57
CA VAL A 214 -3.07 -2.55 13.63
C VAL A 214 -2.72 -1.24 14.35
N SER A 215 -1.78 -0.51 13.77
CA SER A 215 -1.36 0.84 14.17
C SER A 215 -1.24 1.72 12.93
N ALA A 216 -1.31 3.03 13.13
CA ALA A 216 -1.15 4.02 12.06
C ALA A 216 0.19 4.74 12.19
N PHE A 217 0.96 4.77 11.09
CA PHE A 217 2.29 5.36 11.04
C PHE A 217 2.35 6.45 9.99
N LYS A 218 2.98 7.57 10.33
CA LYS A 218 3.39 8.56 9.33
C LYS A 218 4.75 8.15 8.77
N VAL A 219 4.88 8.04 7.45
CA VAL A 219 6.19 7.80 6.83
C VAL A 219 6.99 9.11 6.84
N PRO A 220 8.14 9.20 7.54
CA PRO A 220 8.90 10.43 7.58
C PRO A 220 9.66 10.65 6.26
N PHE A 221 9.68 11.89 5.75
CA PHE A 221 10.50 12.26 4.60
C PHE A 221 11.98 11.94 4.87
N GLY A 222 12.66 11.35 3.88
CA GLY A 222 14.01 10.82 4.03
C GLY A 222 14.08 9.34 4.43
N TYR A 223 12.92 8.70 4.65
CA TYR A 223 12.81 7.28 4.97
C TYR A 223 11.71 6.61 4.17
N GLY A 224 11.92 5.35 3.80
CA GLY A 224 10.86 4.44 3.36
C GLY A 224 10.49 3.45 4.45
N ILE A 225 9.29 2.87 4.33
CA ILE A 225 8.89 1.70 5.10
C ILE A 225 8.80 0.51 4.16
N TYR A 226 9.64 -0.49 4.39
CA TYR A 226 9.50 -1.81 3.79
C TYR A 226 8.61 -2.67 4.71
N MET A 227 7.59 -3.29 4.14
CA MET A 227 6.70 -4.23 4.80
C MET A 227 6.99 -5.63 4.27
N GLY A 228 7.33 -6.56 5.16
CA GLY A 228 7.51 -7.95 4.78
C GLY A 228 6.20 -8.61 4.33
N LYS A 229 6.30 -9.85 3.87
CA LYS A 229 5.13 -10.67 3.52
C LYS A 229 4.15 -10.79 4.69
N TRP A 230 2.87 -10.93 4.38
CA TRP A 230 1.78 -11.18 5.34
C TRP A 230 1.57 -10.10 6.41
N VAL A 231 2.13 -8.91 6.20
CA VAL A 231 1.80 -7.72 6.98
C VAL A 231 0.40 -7.26 6.60
N ILE A 232 -0.46 -7.05 7.60
CA ILE A 232 -1.76 -6.39 7.39
C ILE A 232 -1.46 -4.92 7.12
N HIS A 233 -1.97 -4.34 6.04
CA HIS A 233 -1.68 -2.95 5.73
C HIS A 233 -2.80 -2.24 4.98
N SER A 234 -2.70 -0.92 4.91
CA SER A 234 -3.53 -0.06 4.06
C SER A 234 -2.84 1.26 3.83
N ASP A 235 -2.63 1.59 2.55
CA ASP A 235 -2.06 2.85 2.06
C ASP A 235 -3.13 3.83 1.56
N ALA A 236 -4.40 3.48 1.72
CA ALA A 236 -5.54 4.24 1.22
C ALA A 236 -5.69 5.67 1.80
N HIS A 237 -5.01 5.94 2.93
CA HIS A 237 -5.07 7.22 3.66
C HIS A 237 -3.78 8.03 3.52
N LEU A 238 -2.88 7.66 2.61
CA LEU A 238 -1.72 8.49 2.26
C LEU A 238 -2.16 9.66 1.38
N ILE A 239 -1.48 10.79 1.49
CA ILE A 239 -1.71 12.00 0.69
C ILE A 239 -0.36 12.53 0.20
N GLY A 240 -0.30 12.92 -1.08
CA GLY A 240 0.92 13.38 -1.75
C GLY A 240 1.58 12.30 -2.60
N ARG A 241 2.83 12.52 -2.96
CA ARG A 241 3.60 11.64 -3.86
C ARG A 241 4.47 10.66 -3.10
N TYR A 242 4.33 9.38 -3.43
CA TYR A 242 5.06 8.27 -2.83
C TYR A 242 5.75 7.43 -3.89
N MET A 243 6.99 7.03 -3.62
CA MET A 243 7.60 5.88 -4.25
C MET A 243 7.00 4.62 -3.64
N VAL A 244 6.45 3.75 -4.48
CA VAL A 244 5.73 2.55 -4.05
C VAL A 244 6.20 1.32 -4.82
N THR A 245 6.20 0.16 -4.16
CA THR A 245 6.24 -1.13 -4.84
C THR A 245 4.92 -1.85 -4.67
N TYR A 246 4.18 -1.98 -5.77
CA TYR A 246 2.98 -2.82 -5.84
C TYR A 246 3.29 -4.18 -6.44
N SER A 247 2.39 -5.12 -6.23
CA SER A 247 2.51 -6.47 -6.79
C SER A 247 1.13 -7.06 -7.01
N ILE A 248 1.03 -8.00 -7.94
CA ILE A 248 -0.18 -8.79 -8.16
C ILE A 248 0.12 -10.21 -7.70
N THR A 249 -0.79 -10.77 -6.92
CA THR A 249 -0.67 -12.13 -6.40
C THR A 249 -2.05 -12.76 -6.29
N PRO A 250 -2.20 -14.07 -6.56
CA PRO A 250 -3.44 -14.78 -6.25
C PRO A 250 -3.60 -15.06 -4.75
N SER A 251 -2.54 -14.88 -3.95
CA SER A 251 -2.51 -15.20 -2.54
C SER A 251 -2.68 -13.94 -1.70
N TYR A 252 -3.93 -13.46 -1.63
CA TYR A 252 -4.28 -12.22 -0.94
C TYR A 252 -5.62 -12.31 -0.19
N SER A 253 -5.85 -11.36 0.69
CA SER A 253 -7.17 -11.03 1.20
C SER A 253 -7.27 -9.52 1.43
N THR A 254 -8.16 -8.89 0.69
CA THR A 254 -8.50 -7.48 0.84
C THR A 254 -9.93 -7.37 1.33
N VAL A 255 -10.16 -6.58 2.37
CA VAL A 255 -11.47 -6.44 3.01
C VAL A 255 -11.83 -4.98 3.20
N ILE A 256 -13.07 -4.63 2.88
CA ILE A 256 -13.63 -3.30 3.14
C ILE A 256 -14.16 -3.25 4.57
N VAL A 257 -13.84 -2.18 5.29
CA VAL A 257 -14.33 -1.96 6.66
C VAL A 257 -15.81 -1.57 6.62
N ARG A 258 -16.65 -2.40 7.26
CA ARG A 258 -18.10 -2.20 7.30
C ARG A 258 -18.66 -2.28 8.72
N ASP A 259 -19.75 -1.58 8.96
CA ASP A 259 -20.51 -1.73 10.20
C ASP A 259 -21.33 -3.04 10.20
N GLN A 260 -21.99 -3.35 11.32
CA GLN A 260 -22.81 -4.57 11.43
C GLN A 260 -24.01 -4.62 10.46
N SER A 261 -24.43 -3.48 9.91
CA SER A 261 -25.50 -3.42 8.90
C SER A 261 -24.98 -3.61 7.47
N GLY A 262 -23.66 -3.78 7.28
CA GLY A 262 -23.03 -3.89 5.97
C GLY A 262 -22.79 -2.54 5.28
N LYS A 263 -22.96 -1.42 5.98
CA LYS A 263 -22.65 -0.09 5.44
C LYS A 263 -21.16 0.20 5.59
N ILE A 264 -20.66 1.10 4.74
CA ILE A 264 -19.28 1.61 4.84
C ILE A 264 -19.08 2.19 6.24
N ALA A 265 -18.04 1.73 6.92
CA ALA A 265 -17.60 2.32 8.18
C ALA A 265 -16.33 3.14 7.96
N LYS A 266 -16.19 4.23 8.72
CA LYS A 266 -15.00 5.09 8.64
C LYS A 266 -13.83 4.45 9.36
N VAL A 267 -12.62 4.70 8.89
CA VAL A 267 -11.39 4.52 9.67
C VAL A 267 -11.03 5.88 10.29
N ARG A 268 -10.73 5.91 11.58
CA ARG A 268 -10.32 7.13 12.30
C ARG A 268 -8.94 6.92 12.92
N PHE A 269 -8.13 7.96 12.86
CA PHE A 269 -6.81 7.97 13.50
C PHE A 269 -6.89 8.73 14.81
N ILE A 270 -6.53 8.07 15.92
CA ILE A 270 -6.65 8.61 17.29
C ILE A 270 -5.27 8.77 17.94
N LEU A 271 -5.10 9.80 18.76
CA LEU A 271 -3.89 10.04 19.57
C LEU A 271 -3.95 9.29 20.91
#